data_AF-A0A2G6CCA3-F1
#
_entry.id   AF-A0A2G6CCA3-F1
#
_cell.length_a   1.000
_cell.length_b   1.000
_cell.length_c   1.000
_cell.angle_alpha   90.00
_cell.angle_beta   90.00
_cell.angle_gamma   90.00
#
_symmetry.space_group_name_H-M   'P 1'
#
loop_
_entity.id
_entity.type
_entity.pdbx_description
1 polymer ?
#
loop_
_entity_poly.entity_id
_entity_poly.type
_entity_poly.pdbx_seq_one_letter_code
_entity_poly.pdbx_strand_id
1 'polypeptide(L)'
;MPWMAKRQTLIPTEALPSAEDRLELFNTARDLFLADGFAEIGIDHFALPSDGLEIAHQNGTMRRNFQGYTEDKSEVLIGVGASSISRYPQGYAQNEPATGKYQGRVRNGELASARGHEFCREDHLRGRIIEMLLCDFRADLTQVARELDASLDELLAMCDGLDTALPDTTVLEDGVLTILDHARPLARIIARR
;
A
#
# COMPACT_ATOMS: atom_id res chain seq x y z
N MET A 1 -18.84 -1.23 4.00
CA MET A 1 -20.06 -1.69 3.30
C MET A 1 -20.93 -2.48 4.28
N PRO A 2 -22.21 -2.13 4.45
CA PRO A 2 -23.10 -2.69 5.47
C PRO A 2 -23.20 -4.22 5.53
N TRP A 3 -22.99 -4.91 4.41
CA TRP A 3 -23.01 -6.38 4.33
C TRP A 3 -21.72 -7.04 4.84
N MET A 4 -20.59 -6.33 4.89
CA MET A 4 -19.32 -6.90 5.39
C MET A 4 -19.27 -7.02 6.91
N ALA A 5 -20.04 -6.20 7.63
CA ALA A 5 -20.08 -6.23 9.08
C ALA A 5 -21.53 -6.11 9.55
N LYS A 6 -22.08 -7.16 10.18
CA LYS A 6 -23.46 -7.16 10.71
C LYS A 6 -23.81 -5.94 11.56
N ARG A 7 -22.83 -5.35 12.25
CA ARG A 7 -23.03 -4.11 13.04
C ARG A 7 -23.32 -2.85 12.21
N GLN A 8 -23.08 -2.89 10.90
CA GLN A 8 -23.28 -1.78 9.98
C GLN A 8 -24.60 -1.87 9.21
N THR A 9 -25.44 -2.90 9.43
CA THR A 9 -26.70 -3.10 8.68
C THR A 9 -27.76 -2.04 8.94
N LEU A 10 -27.61 -1.25 10.01
CA LEU A 10 -28.52 -0.14 10.33
C LEU A 10 -28.18 1.15 9.57
N ILE A 11 -27.06 1.20 8.84
CA ILE A 11 -26.69 2.36 8.03
C ILE A 11 -27.43 2.27 6.69
N PRO A 12 -28.38 3.19 6.39
CA PRO A 12 -29.05 3.21 5.09
C PRO A 12 -28.02 3.45 3.99
N THR A 13 -28.06 2.65 2.93
CA THR A 13 -27.02 2.70 1.89
C THR A 13 -27.15 3.98 1.05
N GLU A 14 -28.38 4.43 0.85
CA GLU A 14 -28.77 5.68 0.22
C GLU A 14 -28.33 6.93 0.99
N ALA A 15 -28.01 6.80 2.28
CA ALA A 15 -27.44 7.90 3.08
C ALA A 15 -25.90 7.95 2.99
N LEU A 16 -25.26 6.99 2.33
CA LEU A 16 -23.81 7.02 2.12
C LEU A 16 -23.47 7.88 0.91
N PRO A 17 -22.36 8.64 0.96
CA PRO A 17 -21.91 9.44 -0.18
C PRO A 17 -21.64 8.57 -1.41
N SER A 18 -21.96 9.10 -2.59
CA SER A 18 -21.58 8.52 -3.88
C SER A 18 -20.05 8.48 -4.05
N ALA A 19 -19.57 7.94 -5.16
CA ALA A 19 -18.13 7.94 -5.43
C ALA A 19 -17.62 9.37 -5.69
N GLU A 20 -18.43 10.15 -6.40
CA GLU A 20 -18.23 11.55 -6.72
C GLU A 20 -18.22 12.41 -5.44
N ASP A 21 -19.22 12.22 -4.56
CA ASP A 21 -19.27 12.95 -3.28
C ASP A 21 -18.06 12.64 -2.40
N ARG A 22 -17.59 11.38 -2.39
CA ARG A 22 -16.39 10.99 -1.64
C ARG A 22 -15.14 11.66 -2.18
N LEU A 23 -15.04 11.81 -3.50
CA LEU A 23 -13.92 12.51 -4.13
C LEU A 23 -13.97 14.02 -3.81
N GLU A 24 -15.15 14.63 -3.82
CA GLU A 24 -15.32 16.04 -3.42
C GLU A 24 -14.95 16.25 -1.95
N LEU A 25 -15.40 15.37 -1.06
CA LEU A 25 -15.03 15.40 0.36
C LEU A 25 -13.52 15.23 0.57
N PHE A 26 -12.88 14.33 -0.19
CA PHE A 26 -11.43 14.15 -0.16
C PHE A 26 -10.70 15.42 -0.62
N ASN A 27 -11.08 16.00 -1.75
CA ASN A 27 -10.47 17.22 -2.27
C ASN A 27 -10.65 18.39 -1.31
N THR A 28 -11.83 18.51 -0.69
CA THR A 28 -12.09 19.54 0.33
C THR A 28 -11.15 19.38 1.52
N ALA A 29 -10.98 18.15 2.03
CA ALA A 29 -10.06 17.88 3.14
C ALA A 29 -8.60 18.15 2.74
N ARG A 30 -8.19 17.74 1.55
CA ARG A 30 -6.86 17.99 1.00
C ARG A 30 -6.57 19.49 0.96
N ASP A 31 -7.46 20.28 0.38
CA ASP A 31 -7.24 21.72 0.23
C ASP A 31 -7.14 22.42 1.60
N LEU A 32 -7.87 21.95 2.61
CA LEU A 32 -7.75 22.42 3.99
C LEU A 32 -6.40 22.06 4.63
N PHE A 33 -5.92 20.82 4.47
CA PHE A 33 -4.62 20.40 5.00
C PHE A 33 -3.46 21.17 4.35
N LEU A 34 -3.51 21.35 3.02
CA LEU A 34 -2.52 22.14 2.30
C LEU A 34 -2.53 23.60 2.76
N ALA A 35 -3.71 24.18 2.98
CA ALA A 35 -3.83 25.55 3.49
C ALA A 35 -3.27 25.72 4.92
N ASP A 36 -3.28 24.65 5.72
CA ASP A 36 -2.71 24.61 7.08
C ASP A 36 -1.22 24.18 7.10
N GLY A 37 -0.60 24.05 5.92
CA GLY A 37 0.83 23.81 5.77
C GLY A 37 1.27 22.34 5.84
N PHE A 38 0.35 21.39 5.74
CA PHE A 38 0.69 19.97 5.57
C PHE A 38 1.11 19.70 4.13
N ALA A 39 2.04 18.76 3.94
CA ALA A 39 2.38 18.16 2.66
C ALA A 39 1.52 16.91 2.41
N GLU A 40 1.15 16.67 1.16
CA GLU A 40 0.52 15.42 0.74
C GLU A 40 1.61 14.36 0.50
N ILE A 41 1.50 13.21 1.18
CA ILE A 41 2.43 12.10 1.07
C ILE A 41 1.70 10.82 0.66
N GLY A 42 2.31 10.09 -0.27
CA GLY A 42 1.70 8.88 -0.83
C GLY A 42 0.30 9.15 -1.40
N ILE A 43 -0.61 8.18 -1.25
CA ILE A 43 -1.91 8.19 -1.93
C ILE A 43 -3.05 8.84 -1.15
N ASP A 44 -2.90 9.05 0.16
CA ASP A 44 -3.99 9.51 1.04
C ASP A 44 -3.53 10.06 2.40
N HIS A 45 -2.26 10.41 2.59
CA HIS A 45 -1.73 10.88 3.87
C HIS A 45 -1.24 12.33 3.78
N PHE A 46 -1.29 13.00 4.93
CA PHE A 46 -0.83 14.38 5.09
C PHE A 46 0.10 14.46 6.30
N ALA A 47 1.23 15.14 6.14
CA ALA A 47 2.23 15.26 7.21
C ALA A 47 2.78 16.69 7.27
N LEU A 48 3.17 17.13 8.47
CA LEU A 48 3.85 18.43 8.60
C LEU A 48 5.23 18.36 7.95
N PRO A 49 5.80 19.48 7.46
CA PRO A 49 7.14 19.50 6.86
C PRO A 49 8.25 19.01 7.80
N SER A 50 8.05 19.11 9.12
CA SER A 50 8.97 18.62 10.14
C SER A 50 8.72 17.18 10.57
N ASP A 51 7.67 16.54 10.06
CA ASP A 51 7.34 15.14 10.36
C ASP A 51 8.34 14.21 9.68
N GLY A 52 8.69 13.11 10.36
CA GLY A 52 9.64 12.14 9.84
C GLY A 52 9.17 11.47 8.55
N LEU A 53 7.86 11.30 8.36
CA LEU A 53 7.30 10.74 7.13
C LEU A 53 7.48 11.65 5.93
N GLU A 54 7.28 12.96 6.10
CA GLU A 54 7.50 13.92 5.01
C GLU A 54 8.98 14.02 4.67
N ILE A 55 9.86 14.03 5.68
CA ILE A 55 11.31 13.96 5.47
C ILE A 55 11.69 12.66 4.74
N ALA A 56 11.10 11.53 5.11
CA ALA A 56 11.36 10.25 4.46
C ALA A 56 10.86 10.23 3.01
N HIS A 57 9.70 10.84 2.74
CA HIS A 57 9.12 10.97 1.39
C HIS A 57 10.01 11.84 0.49
N GLN A 58 10.42 13.03 0.96
CA GLN A 58 11.35 13.90 0.22
C GLN A 58 12.68 13.22 -0.11
N ASN A 59 13.13 12.31 0.76
CA ASN A 59 14.35 11.53 0.55
C ASN A 59 14.15 10.23 -0.26
N GLY A 60 12.92 9.88 -0.65
CA GLY A 60 12.60 8.63 -1.34
C GLY A 60 12.84 7.38 -0.48
N THR A 61 12.75 7.51 0.85
CA THR A 61 13.00 6.44 1.83
C THR A 61 11.77 6.03 2.62
N MET A 62 10.63 6.68 2.38
CA MET A 62 9.34 6.29 2.96
C MET A 62 8.97 4.88 2.49
N ARG A 63 8.45 4.08 3.42
CA ARG A 63 8.00 2.71 3.19
C ARG A 63 6.52 2.59 3.49
N ARG A 64 5.91 1.49 3.06
CA ARG A 64 4.51 1.21 3.37
C ARG A 64 4.32 -0.23 3.83
N ASN A 65 3.73 -0.41 5.02
CA ASN A 65 3.40 -1.72 5.58
C ASN A 65 1.90 -1.85 5.88
N PHE A 66 1.50 -2.88 6.62
CA PHE A 66 0.09 -3.11 6.98
C PHE A 66 -0.54 -2.00 7.84
N GLN A 67 0.25 -1.22 8.57
CA GLN A 67 -0.22 -0.13 9.43
C GLN A 67 -0.36 1.20 8.67
N GLY A 68 0.35 1.37 7.55
CA GLY A 68 0.36 2.61 6.78
C GLY A 68 1.75 2.97 6.27
N TYR A 69 1.97 4.27 6.05
CA TYR A 69 3.29 4.81 5.75
C TYR A 69 4.19 4.80 6.98
N THR A 70 5.48 4.55 6.77
CA THR A 70 6.46 4.47 7.84
C THR A 70 7.86 4.85 7.34
N GLU A 71 8.66 5.41 8.24
CA GLU A 71 10.11 5.57 8.05
C GLU A 71 10.91 4.36 8.59
N ASP A 72 10.24 3.37 9.19
CA ASP A 72 10.85 2.15 9.68
C ASP A 72 11.37 1.29 8.51
N LYS A 73 12.62 0.85 8.65
CA LYS A 73 13.35 0.04 7.66
C LYS A 73 13.39 -1.44 8.04
N SER A 74 12.74 -1.85 9.13
CA SER A 74 12.67 -3.23 9.55
C SER A 74 12.00 -4.10 8.48
N GLU A 75 12.68 -5.18 8.09
CA GLU A 75 12.15 -6.19 7.19
C GLU A 75 11.19 -7.17 7.90
N VAL A 76 11.12 -7.07 9.23
CA VAL A 76 10.28 -7.92 10.08
C VAL A 76 9.27 -7.07 10.85
N LEU A 77 8.00 -7.43 10.70
CA LEU A 77 6.89 -6.91 11.49
C LEU A 77 6.20 -8.10 12.16
N ILE A 78 6.18 -8.13 13.49
CA ILE A 78 5.51 -9.19 14.27
C ILE A 78 4.15 -8.67 14.75
N GLY A 79 3.08 -9.18 14.13
CA GLY A 79 1.72 -8.90 14.55
C GLY A 79 1.34 -9.69 15.81
N VAL A 80 0.92 -8.99 16.86
CA VAL A 80 0.40 -9.60 18.10
C VAL A 80 -1.11 -9.39 18.19
N GLY A 81 -1.83 -10.44 18.58
CA GLY A 81 -3.28 -10.40 18.76
C GLY A 81 -4.05 -11.22 17.71
N ALA A 82 -5.36 -11.29 17.89
CA ALA A 82 -6.25 -11.91 16.92
C ALA A 82 -6.23 -11.12 15.60
N SER A 83 -6.30 -11.81 14.47
CA SER A 83 -6.27 -11.27 13.09
C SER A 83 -5.02 -10.54 12.63
N SER A 84 -4.04 -10.30 13.51
CA SER A 84 -2.82 -9.58 13.17
C SER A 84 -2.03 -10.30 12.08
N ILE A 85 -1.42 -9.51 11.20
CA ILE A 85 -0.57 -10.01 10.12
C ILE A 85 0.87 -9.63 10.42
N SER A 86 1.75 -10.62 10.36
CA SER A 86 3.20 -10.44 10.40
C SER A 86 3.77 -10.42 8.99
N ARG A 87 4.83 -9.64 8.79
CA ARG A 87 5.69 -9.64 7.60
C ARG A 87 7.06 -10.18 8.03
N TYR A 88 7.56 -11.15 7.29
CA TYR A 88 8.94 -11.65 7.38
C TYR A 88 9.57 -11.62 5.99
N PRO A 89 10.91 -11.71 5.84
CA PRO A 89 11.55 -11.83 4.54
C PRO A 89 10.95 -12.94 3.67
N GLN A 90 10.60 -14.08 4.29
CA GLN A 90 10.05 -15.25 3.61
C GLN A 90 8.57 -15.11 3.23
N GLY A 91 7.83 -14.14 3.77
CA GLY A 91 6.41 -14.00 3.46
C GLY A 91 5.54 -13.38 4.54
N TYR A 92 4.26 -13.72 4.48
CA TYR A 92 3.24 -13.26 5.42
C TYR A 92 2.73 -14.40 6.30
N ALA A 93 2.41 -14.08 7.55
CA ALA A 93 1.68 -14.98 8.44
C ALA A 93 0.55 -14.22 9.14
N GLN A 94 -0.65 -14.78 9.16
CA GLN A 94 -1.80 -14.19 9.85
C GLN A 94 -2.22 -15.05 11.03
N ASN A 95 -2.39 -14.42 12.18
CA ASN A 95 -2.96 -15.05 13.37
C ASN A 95 -4.45 -15.35 13.20
N GLU A 96 -4.95 -16.33 13.96
CA GLU A 96 -6.38 -16.65 14.03
C GLU A 96 -7.26 -15.39 14.10
N PRO A 97 -8.14 -15.15 13.10
CA PRO A 97 -8.99 -13.95 13.10
C PRO A 97 -10.07 -13.99 14.20
N ALA A 98 -10.54 -15.19 14.54
CA ALA A 98 -11.52 -15.36 15.60
C ALA A 98 -10.84 -15.28 16.97
N THR A 99 -11.19 -14.26 17.77
CA THR A 99 -10.60 -14.01 19.09
C THR A 99 -10.61 -15.24 20.00
N GLY A 100 -11.69 -16.02 20.00
CA GLY A 100 -11.79 -17.25 20.80
C GLY A 100 -10.80 -18.32 20.37
N LYS A 101 -10.61 -18.54 19.07
CA LYS A 101 -9.62 -19.50 18.54
C LYS A 101 -8.20 -19.03 18.84
N TYR A 102 -7.91 -17.75 18.61
CA TYR A 102 -6.62 -17.13 18.93
C TYR A 102 -6.24 -17.37 20.41
N GLN A 103 -7.14 -17.03 21.33
CA GLN A 103 -6.90 -17.20 22.77
C GLN A 103 -6.71 -18.68 23.15
N GLY A 104 -7.49 -19.58 22.56
CA GLY A 104 -7.36 -21.02 22.79
C GLY A 104 -5.97 -21.54 22.43
N ARG A 105 -5.48 -21.22 21.23
CA ARG A 105 -4.15 -21.65 20.76
C ARG A 105 -3.02 -21.11 21.63
N VAL A 106 -3.05 -19.81 21.93
CA VAL A 106 -2.05 -19.17 22.79
C VAL A 106 -2.03 -19.81 24.19
N ARG A 107 -3.20 -20.04 24.81
CA ARG A 107 -3.28 -20.67 26.13
C ARG A 107 -2.80 -22.12 26.17
N ASN A 108 -2.91 -22.83 25.03
CA ASN A 108 -2.39 -24.18 24.88
C ASN A 108 -0.88 -24.23 24.55
N GLY A 109 -0.20 -23.08 24.45
CA GLY A 109 1.21 -23.02 24.05
C GLY A 109 1.45 -23.29 22.56
N GLU A 110 0.42 -23.20 21.73
CA GLU A 110 0.51 -23.37 20.27
C GLU A 110 0.80 -22.03 19.57
N LEU A 111 1.40 -22.09 18.38
CA LEU A 111 1.50 -20.92 17.50
C LEU A 111 0.11 -20.45 17.09
N ALA A 112 -0.14 -19.14 17.12
CA ALA A 112 -1.44 -18.58 16.80
C ALA A 112 -1.71 -18.39 15.30
N SER A 113 -0.70 -18.64 14.44
CA SER A 113 -0.78 -18.45 12.98
C SER A 113 -1.74 -19.44 12.33
N ALA A 114 -2.75 -18.93 11.64
CA ALA A 114 -3.80 -19.72 11.00
C ALA A 114 -3.55 -19.93 9.49
N ARG A 115 -2.90 -18.98 8.83
CA ARG A 115 -2.55 -19.04 7.40
C ARG A 115 -1.34 -18.15 7.11
N GLY A 116 -0.70 -18.38 5.96
CA GLY A 116 0.40 -17.56 5.47
C GLY A 116 0.53 -17.62 3.96
N HIS A 117 1.44 -16.80 3.44
CA HIS A 117 1.86 -16.79 2.04
C HIS A 117 3.38 -16.72 2.01
N GLU A 118 4.02 -17.76 1.48
CA GLU A 118 5.46 -17.78 1.25
C GLU A 118 5.76 -17.05 -0.05
N PHE A 119 6.76 -16.17 -0.01
CA PHE A 119 7.12 -15.34 -1.13
C PHE A 119 7.91 -16.12 -2.18
N CYS A 120 7.51 -15.97 -3.43
CA CYS A 120 8.36 -16.30 -4.56
C CYS A 120 9.18 -15.07 -4.99
N ARG A 121 10.13 -15.25 -5.92
CA ARG A 121 10.96 -14.15 -6.43
C ARG A 121 10.12 -13.01 -7.03
N GLU A 122 9.05 -13.35 -7.75
CA GLU A 122 8.16 -12.36 -8.35
C GLU A 122 7.43 -11.51 -7.30
N ASP A 123 7.07 -12.08 -6.14
CA ASP A 123 6.43 -11.34 -5.04
C ASP A 123 7.35 -10.23 -4.50
N HIS A 124 8.66 -10.47 -4.45
CA HIS A 124 9.63 -9.45 -4.04
C HIS A 124 9.74 -8.33 -5.07
N LEU A 125 9.86 -8.66 -6.35
CA LEU A 125 9.99 -7.69 -7.45
C LEU A 125 8.73 -6.81 -7.54
N ARG A 126 7.56 -7.43 -7.64
CA ARG A 126 6.28 -6.71 -7.70
C ARG A 126 6.01 -5.94 -6.42
N GLY A 127 6.27 -6.53 -5.26
CA GLY A 127 6.09 -5.89 -3.96
C GLY A 127 6.89 -4.59 -3.86
N ARG A 128 8.14 -4.59 -4.33
CA ARG A 128 8.99 -3.39 -4.34
C ARG A 128 8.47 -2.32 -5.31
N ILE A 129 8.10 -2.69 -6.53
CA ILE A 129 7.55 -1.75 -7.53
C ILE A 129 6.25 -1.11 -7.01
N ILE A 130 5.32 -1.93 -6.51
CA ILE A 130 4.05 -1.48 -5.95
C ILE A 130 4.28 -0.53 -4.77
N GLU A 131 5.22 -0.87 -3.87
CA GLU A 131 5.55 0.01 -2.75
C GLU A 131 6.03 1.39 -3.22
N MET A 132 6.96 1.44 -4.20
CA MET A 132 7.44 2.70 -4.76
C MET A 132 6.32 3.51 -5.41
N LEU A 133 5.48 2.88 -6.23
CA LEU A 133 4.33 3.55 -6.85
C LEU A 133 3.35 4.13 -5.83
N LEU A 134 3.11 3.42 -4.72
CA LEU A 134 2.18 3.89 -3.68
C LEU A 134 2.80 4.89 -2.70
N CYS A 135 4.12 5.00 -2.62
CA CYS A 135 4.79 6.01 -1.80
C CYS A 135 5.06 7.29 -2.60
N ASP A 136 5.54 7.15 -3.83
CA ASP A 136 6.18 8.24 -4.57
C ASP A 136 5.55 8.49 -5.95
N PHE A 137 4.50 7.73 -6.31
CA PHE A 137 3.88 7.74 -7.64
C PHE A 137 4.86 7.44 -8.79
N ARG A 138 6.04 6.89 -8.45
CA ARG A 138 7.14 6.62 -9.37
C ARG A 138 7.87 5.36 -8.90
N ALA A 139 8.26 4.50 -9.83
CA ALA A 139 9.09 3.34 -9.58
C ALA A 139 10.28 3.32 -10.54
N ASP A 140 11.49 3.45 -9.99
CA ASP A 140 12.74 3.27 -10.73
C ASP A 140 13.02 1.77 -10.87
N LEU A 141 12.71 1.20 -12.03
CA LEU A 141 12.90 -0.22 -12.29
C LEU A 141 14.38 -0.58 -12.38
N THR A 142 15.25 0.37 -12.77
CA THR A 142 16.70 0.16 -12.77
C THR A 142 17.25 0.04 -11.34
N GLN A 143 16.69 0.78 -10.39
CA GLN A 143 16.97 0.58 -8.97
C GLN A 143 16.52 -0.80 -8.49
N VAL A 144 15.27 -1.19 -8.76
CA VAL A 144 14.72 -2.49 -8.34
C VAL A 144 15.53 -3.65 -8.92
N ALA A 145 15.91 -3.58 -10.19
CA ALA A 145 16.73 -4.57 -10.88
C ALA A 145 18.07 -4.81 -10.15
N ARG A 146 18.73 -3.72 -9.72
CA ARG A 146 19.98 -3.80 -8.96
C ARG A 146 19.78 -4.33 -7.54
N GLU A 147 18.73 -3.89 -6.86
CA GLU A 147 18.44 -4.28 -5.46
C GLU A 147 18.12 -5.78 -5.33
N LEU A 148 17.45 -6.35 -6.32
CA LEU A 148 16.88 -7.70 -6.24
C LEU A 148 17.48 -8.70 -7.25
N ASP A 149 18.63 -8.35 -7.83
CA ASP A 149 19.36 -9.19 -8.80
C ASP A 149 18.43 -9.69 -9.93
N ALA A 150 17.81 -8.73 -10.62
CA ALA A 150 16.93 -8.94 -11.77
C ALA A 150 17.42 -8.16 -12.99
N SER A 151 16.97 -8.55 -14.18
CA SER A 151 17.21 -7.76 -15.39
C SER A 151 16.18 -6.64 -15.50
N LEU A 152 16.56 -5.52 -16.12
CA LEU A 152 15.59 -4.45 -16.41
C LEU A 152 14.49 -4.96 -17.36
N ASP A 153 14.84 -5.78 -18.34
CA ASP A 153 13.88 -6.37 -19.28
C ASP A 153 12.79 -7.19 -18.58
N GLU A 154 13.14 -7.92 -17.52
CA GLU A 154 12.18 -8.67 -16.72
C GLU A 154 11.17 -7.74 -16.05
N LEU A 155 11.63 -6.62 -15.49
CA LEU A 155 10.76 -5.66 -14.82
C LEU A 155 9.90 -4.87 -15.81
N LEU A 156 10.45 -4.54 -16.98
CA LEU A 156 9.68 -3.93 -18.06
C LEU A 156 8.54 -4.85 -18.51
N ALA A 157 8.81 -6.15 -18.66
CA ALA A 157 7.79 -7.13 -19.00
C ALA A 157 6.68 -7.25 -17.93
N MET A 158 6.95 -6.95 -16.66
CA MET A 158 5.92 -6.90 -15.62
C MET A 158 4.95 -5.73 -15.79
N CYS A 159 5.35 -4.68 -16.51
CA CYS A 159 4.54 -3.50 -16.80
C CYS A 159 3.86 -3.57 -18.19
N ASP A 160 4.11 -4.61 -18.97
CA ASP A 160 3.55 -4.76 -20.31
C ASP A 160 2.01 -4.74 -20.28
N GLY A 161 1.43 -4.02 -21.24
CA GLY A 161 -0.02 -3.87 -21.36
C GLY A 161 -0.67 -2.91 -20.35
N LEU A 162 0.11 -2.29 -19.45
CA LEU A 162 -0.41 -1.28 -18.52
C LEU A 162 -1.02 -0.09 -19.28
N ASP A 163 -0.31 0.46 -20.26
CA ASP A 163 -0.79 1.57 -21.09
C ASP A 163 -2.02 1.17 -21.92
N THR A 164 -2.08 -0.06 -22.42
CA THR A 164 -3.28 -0.56 -23.13
C THR A 164 -4.49 -0.69 -22.20
N ALA A 165 -4.28 -1.14 -20.97
CA ALA A 165 -5.35 -1.35 -20.00
C ALA A 165 -5.83 -0.03 -19.34
N LEU A 166 -4.92 0.93 -19.18
CA LEU A 166 -5.12 2.21 -18.51
C LEU A 166 -4.38 3.31 -19.31
N PRO A 167 -4.90 3.66 -20.50
CA PRO A 167 -4.26 4.65 -21.37
C PRO A 167 -4.21 6.01 -20.69
N ASP A 168 -3.16 6.78 -21.00
CA ASP A 168 -2.93 8.13 -20.47
C ASP A 168 -2.80 8.20 -18.94
N THR A 169 -2.48 7.10 -18.25
CA THR A 169 -2.34 7.11 -16.78
C THR A 169 -0.90 7.07 -16.27
N THR A 170 0.01 6.51 -17.07
CA THR A 170 1.42 6.37 -16.70
C THR A 170 2.34 6.71 -17.87
N VAL A 171 3.59 6.99 -17.56
CA VAL A 171 4.68 7.13 -18.53
C VAL A 171 5.86 6.28 -18.08
N LEU A 172 6.52 5.63 -19.04
CA LEU A 172 7.72 4.82 -18.80
C LEU A 172 8.87 5.40 -19.62
N GLU A 173 9.79 6.08 -18.94
CA GLU A 173 10.95 6.74 -19.55
C GLU A 173 12.22 6.36 -18.78
N ASP A 174 13.30 6.02 -19.50
CA ASP A 174 14.61 5.67 -18.92
C ASP A 174 14.56 4.61 -17.80
N GLY A 175 13.67 3.62 -17.94
CA GLY A 175 13.48 2.55 -16.95
C GLY A 175 12.72 3.00 -15.70
N VAL A 176 12.01 4.11 -15.76
CA VAL A 176 11.24 4.66 -14.64
C VAL A 176 9.78 4.80 -15.00
N LEU A 177 8.94 4.06 -14.29
CA LEU A 177 7.49 4.14 -14.40
C LEU A 177 6.95 5.26 -13.51
N THR A 178 6.22 6.21 -14.06
CA THR A 178 5.64 7.35 -13.33
C THR A 178 4.14 7.41 -13.56
N ILE A 179 3.35 7.58 -12.49
CA ILE A 179 1.91 7.85 -12.56
C ILE A 179 1.73 9.35 -12.81
N LEU A 180 0.96 9.69 -13.85
CA LEU A 180 0.68 11.09 -14.19
C LEU A 180 -0.18 11.75 -13.11
N ASP A 181 0.00 13.06 -12.90
CA ASP A 181 -0.62 13.78 -11.78
C ASP A 181 -2.14 13.61 -11.69
N HIS A 182 -2.82 13.71 -12.84
CA HIS A 182 -4.27 13.53 -12.92
C HIS A 182 -4.73 12.08 -12.63
N ALA A 183 -3.82 11.11 -12.74
CA ALA A 183 -4.07 9.68 -12.54
C ALA A 183 -3.63 9.19 -11.14
N ARG A 184 -3.01 10.02 -10.30
CA ARG A 184 -2.64 9.68 -8.92
C ARG A 184 -3.80 9.12 -8.08
N PRO A 185 -5.05 9.60 -8.18
CA PRO A 185 -6.20 8.98 -7.50
C PRO A 185 -6.45 7.51 -7.89
N LEU A 186 -5.93 7.08 -9.05
CA LEU A 186 -6.01 5.71 -9.56
C LEU A 186 -4.80 4.84 -9.19
N ALA A 187 -3.85 5.34 -8.39
CA ALA A 187 -2.60 4.63 -8.09
C ALA A 187 -2.79 3.19 -7.60
N ARG A 188 -3.82 2.93 -6.79
CA ARG A 188 -4.16 1.57 -6.33
C ARG A 188 -4.64 0.65 -7.46
N ILE A 189 -5.31 1.19 -8.47
CA ILE A 189 -5.77 0.45 -9.65
C ILE A 189 -4.59 0.18 -10.57
N ILE A 190 -3.73 1.18 -10.77
CA ILE A 190 -2.51 1.08 -11.57
C ILE A 190 -1.58 0.02 -10.97
N ALA A 191 -1.24 0.12 -9.69
CA ALA A 191 -0.33 -0.81 -9.00
C ALA A 191 -0.87 -2.25 -8.87
N ARG A 192 -2.17 -2.47 -9.16
CA ARG A 192 -2.76 -3.81 -9.18
C ARG A 192 -2.56 -4.52 -10.52
N ARG A 193 -2.34 -3.77 -11.60
CA ARG A 193 -2.14 -4.31 -12.95
C ARG A 193 -0.74 -4.90 -13.07
#